data_AF-A0ABD1U2D2-F1
#
_entry.id   AF-A0ABD1U2D2-F1
#
_cell.length_a   1.000
_cell.length_b   1.000
_cell.length_c   1.000
_cell.angle_alpha   90.00
_cell.angle_beta   90.00
_cell.angle_gamma   90.00
#
_symmetry.space_group_name_H-M   'P 1'
#
loop_
_entity.id
_entity.type
_entity.pdbx_description
1 polymer ?
#
loop_
_entity_poly.entity_id
_entity_poly.type
_entity_poly.pdbx_seq_one_letter_code
_entity_poly.pdbx_strand_id
1 'polypeptide(L)'
;MVELLTGQKAISSIRSQDQGKSLATYFLQSIEENSLLDILDAVVLKEGRKEEIMAIAQLARRCLYLNGKRRPTMKEVAAELEAIQGSSVQDNLGDTEYHSIVDVSEVYDFASISGSICFDNIKTSSSSDADPLFSAKS
;
A
#
# COMPACT_ATOMS: atom_id res chain seq x y z
N MET A 1 -9.59 3.01 3.99
CA MET A 1 -9.60 3.62 2.63
C MET A 1 -9.09 2.63 1.59
N VAL A 2 -7.83 2.21 1.64
CA VAL A 2 -7.25 1.31 0.60
C VAL A 2 -7.96 -0.05 0.51
N GLU A 3 -8.32 -0.66 1.64
CA GLU A 3 -9.10 -1.91 1.62
C GLU A 3 -10.46 -1.75 0.92
N LEU A 4 -11.08 -0.57 1.00
CA LEU A 4 -12.36 -0.30 0.34
C LEU A 4 -12.19 -0.09 -1.17
N LEU A 5 -11.14 0.63 -1.58
CA LEU A 5 -10.85 0.86 -3.00
C LEU A 5 -10.50 -0.43 -3.76
N THR A 6 -9.87 -1.39 -3.07
CA THR A 6 -9.30 -2.60 -3.69
C THR A 6 -10.08 -3.86 -3.39
N GLY A 7 -10.97 -3.85 -2.39
CA GLY A 7 -11.65 -5.05 -1.88
C GLY A 7 -10.70 -6.04 -1.18
N GLN A 8 -9.42 -5.71 -1.02
CA GLN A 8 -8.42 -6.63 -0.48
C GLN A 8 -8.15 -6.40 1.01
N LYS A 9 -7.70 -7.46 1.70
CA LYS A 9 -7.28 -7.40 3.12
C LYS A 9 -6.01 -6.57 3.31
N ALA A 10 -5.94 -5.78 4.39
CA ALA A 10 -4.75 -4.99 4.76
C ALA A 10 -3.46 -5.82 4.79
N ILE A 11 -3.53 -7.04 5.32
CA ILE A 11 -2.44 -8.02 5.31
C ILE A 11 -2.93 -9.28 4.61
N SER A 12 -2.16 -9.78 3.65
CA SER A 12 -2.45 -11.03 2.93
C SER A 12 -1.19 -11.86 2.78
N SER A 13 -1.28 -13.15 3.09
CA SER A 13 -0.23 -14.14 2.84
C SER A 13 -0.29 -14.73 1.43
N ILE A 14 -1.36 -14.45 0.68
CA ILE A 14 -1.61 -15.01 -0.66
C ILE A 14 -0.97 -14.14 -1.75
N ARG A 15 -0.59 -12.89 -1.45
CA ARG A 15 0.09 -11.99 -2.39
C ARG A 15 1.46 -12.55 -2.79
N SER A 16 1.88 -12.28 -4.03
CA SER A 16 3.19 -12.71 -4.52
C SER A 16 4.31 -12.08 -3.70
N GLN A 17 5.49 -12.71 -3.73
CA GLN A 17 6.65 -12.24 -2.99
C GLN A 17 7.02 -10.79 -3.38
N ASP A 18 6.88 -10.43 -4.65
CA ASP A 18 7.21 -9.11 -5.19
C ASP A 18 6.25 -8.01 -4.69
N GLN A 19 4.97 -8.34 -4.46
CA GLN A 19 3.96 -7.41 -3.95
C GLN A 19 4.05 -7.21 -2.42
N GLY A 20 4.66 -8.17 -1.72
CA GLY A 20 4.73 -8.18 -0.27
C GLY A 20 3.37 -8.42 0.42
N LYS A 21 3.40 -8.49 1.75
CA LYS A 21 2.21 -8.82 2.56
C LYS A 21 1.31 -7.61 2.82
N SER A 22 1.87 -6.41 2.81
CA SER A 22 1.22 -5.14 3.18
C SER A 22 0.50 -4.52 2.00
N LEU A 23 -0.82 -4.38 2.09
CA LEU A 23 -1.62 -3.69 1.09
C LEU A 23 -1.24 -2.20 0.98
N ALA A 24 -0.83 -1.57 2.08
CA ALA A 24 -0.42 -0.16 2.07
C ALA A 24 0.82 0.03 1.18
N THR A 25 1.82 -0.84 1.31
CA THR A 25 3.04 -0.79 0.51
C THR A 25 2.74 -1.06 -0.96
N TYR A 26 1.97 -2.11 -1.23
CA TYR A 26 1.58 -2.48 -2.59
C TYR A 26 0.77 -1.36 -3.29
N PHE A 27 -0.14 -0.72 -2.56
CA PHE A 27 -0.93 0.41 -3.06
C PHE A 27 -0.06 1.63 -3.41
N LEU A 28 0.90 1.98 -2.54
CA LEU A 28 1.83 3.09 -2.81
C LEU A 28 2.69 2.81 -4.05
N GLN A 29 3.20 1.58 -4.18
CA GLN A 29 3.94 1.15 -5.37
C GLN A 29 3.08 1.24 -6.64
N SER A 30 1.83 0.76 -6.58
CA SER A 30 0.92 0.81 -7.73
C SER A 30 0.59 2.23 -8.18
N ILE A 31 0.55 3.20 -7.25
CA ILE A 31 0.40 4.62 -7.63
C ILE A 31 1.66 5.13 -8.33
N GLU A 32 2.85 4.82 -7.81
CA GLU A 32 4.13 5.26 -8.38
C GLU A 32 4.34 4.70 -9.80
N GLU A 33 3.97 3.43 -10.00
CA GLU A 33 4.03 2.73 -11.28
C GLU A 33 2.87 3.09 -12.23
N ASN A 34 1.98 4.00 -11.82
CA ASN A 34 0.78 4.39 -12.57
C ASN A 34 -0.14 3.20 -12.95
N SER A 35 -0.12 2.14 -12.12
CA SER A 35 -0.85 0.88 -12.26
C SER A 35 -2.00 0.75 -11.24
N LEU A 36 -2.43 1.86 -10.62
CA LEU A 36 -3.51 1.88 -9.63
C LEU A 36 -4.79 1.19 -10.11
N LEU A 37 -5.14 1.33 -11.39
CA LEU A 37 -6.37 0.73 -11.95
C LEU A 37 -6.36 -0.80 -11.88
N ASP A 38 -5.18 -1.43 -11.88
CA ASP A 38 -5.03 -2.89 -11.87
C ASP A 38 -5.35 -3.50 -10.51
N ILE A 39 -5.34 -2.69 -9.45
CA ILE A 39 -5.56 -3.14 -8.07
C ILE A 39 -6.93 -2.75 -7.51
N LEU A 40 -7.68 -1.93 -8.23
CA LEU A 40 -9.01 -1.49 -7.80
C LEU A 40 -10.03 -2.62 -7.88
N ASP A 41 -10.98 -2.61 -6.96
CA ASP A 41 -12.10 -3.55 -6.98
C ASP A 41 -12.96 -3.33 -8.24
N ALA A 42 -13.41 -4.43 -8.85
CA ALA A 42 -14.21 -4.37 -10.07
C ALA A 42 -15.52 -3.59 -9.89
N VAL A 43 -16.14 -3.63 -8.70
CA VAL A 43 -17.34 -2.86 -8.39
C VAL A 43 -17.00 -1.37 -8.32
N VAL A 44 -15.89 -1.02 -7.69
CA VAL A 44 -15.40 0.38 -7.63
C VAL A 44 -15.14 0.93 -9.02
N LEU A 45 -14.47 0.16 -9.89
CA LEU A 45 -14.22 0.56 -11.29
C LEU A 45 -15.50 0.70 -12.12
N LYS A 46 -16.53 -0.11 -11.82
CA LYS A 46 -17.79 -0.12 -12.57
C LYS A 46 -18.73 1.00 -12.14
N GLU A 47 -18.79 1.29 -10.83
CA GLU A 47 -19.80 2.18 -10.24
C GLU A 47 -19.26 3.57 -9.92
N GLY A 48 -17.96 3.71 -9.65
CA GLY A 48 -17.35 4.99 -9.27
C GLY A 48 -16.93 5.83 -10.46
N ARG A 49 -17.03 7.15 -10.33
CA ARG A 49 -16.46 8.09 -11.31
C ARG A 49 -14.93 8.07 -11.20
N LYS A 50 -14.24 8.03 -12.35
CA LYS A 50 -12.78 7.91 -12.39
C LYS A 50 -12.09 9.02 -11.61
N GLU A 51 -12.61 10.23 -11.70
CA GLU A 51 -12.09 11.43 -11.04
C GLU A 51 -12.21 11.33 -9.52
N GLU A 52 -13.34 10.84 -9.01
CA GLU A 52 -13.56 10.62 -7.58
C GLU A 52 -12.67 9.51 -7.04
N ILE A 53 -12.58 8.39 -7.77
CA ILE A 53 -11.70 7.27 -7.40
C ILE A 53 -10.26 7.76 -7.30
N MET A 54 -9.81 8.55 -8.29
CA MET A 54 -8.46 9.10 -8.30
C MET A 54 -8.24 10.06 -7.12
N ALA A 55 -9.19 10.96 -6.84
CA ALA A 55 -9.12 11.87 -5.71
C ALA A 55 -9.04 11.12 -4.37
N ILE A 56 -9.87 10.09 -4.17
CA ILE A 56 -9.85 9.24 -2.97
C ILE A 56 -8.52 8.48 -2.86
N ALA A 57 -7.98 7.97 -3.98
CA ALA A 57 -6.70 7.29 -3.99
C ALA A 57 -5.53 8.22 -3.61
N GLN A 58 -5.54 9.46 -4.10
CA GLN A 58 -4.56 10.48 -3.74
C GLN A 58 -4.65 10.90 -2.27
N LEU A 59 -5.88 11.00 -1.73
CA LEU A 59 -6.09 11.20 -0.29
C LEU A 59 -5.55 10.02 0.52
N ALA A 60 -5.85 8.79 0.11
CA ALA A 60 -5.32 7.58 0.76
C ALA A 60 -3.79 7.52 0.75
N ARG A 61 -3.14 7.92 -0.35
CA ARG A 61 -1.68 8.04 -0.44
C ARG A 61 -1.12 8.98 0.62
N ARG A 62 -1.72 10.17 0.79
CA ARG A 62 -1.29 11.13 1.83
C ARG A 62 -1.51 10.59 3.25
N CYS A 63 -2.59 9.86 3.48
CA CYS A 63 -2.83 9.19 4.77
C CYS A 63 -1.77 8.13 5.11
N LEU A 64 -1.14 7.54 4.09
CA LEU A 64 -0.13 6.50 4.23
C LEU A 64 1.32 7.02 4.34
N TYR A 65 1.55 8.34 4.39
CA TYR A 65 2.90 8.88 4.59
C TYR A 65 3.58 8.26 5.81
N LEU A 66 4.82 7.80 5.67
CA LEU A 66 5.59 7.23 6.79
C LEU A 66 5.82 8.28 7.88
N ASN A 67 6.11 9.51 7.48
CA ASN A 67 6.18 10.64 8.40
C ASN A 67 4.77 11.07 8.83
N GLY A 68 4.42 10.78 10.08
CA GLY A 68 3.11 11.11 10.65
C GLY A 68 2.77 12.60 10.62
N LYS A 69 3.77 13.50 10.65
CA LYS A 69 3.54 14.96 10.57
C LYS A 69 3.05 15.43 9.20
N ARG A 70 3.23 14.61 8.16
CA ARG A 70 2.78 14.88 6.79
C ARG A 70 1.42 14.26 6.49
N ARG A 71 0.88 13.44 7.41
CA ARG A 71 -0.46 12.86 7.24
C ARG A 71 -1.50 13.95 7.48
N PRO A 72 -2.58 13.98 6.67
CA PRO A 72 -3.71 14.83 6.98
C PRO A 72 -4.33 14.41 8.32
N THR A 73 -4.88 15.37 9.03
CA THR A 73 -5.72 15.13 10.21
C THR A 73 -7.03 14.47 9.79
N MET A 74 -7.67 13.71 10.69
CA MET A 74 -8.98 13.11 10.37
C MET A 74 -10.06 14.14 10.03
N LYS A 75 -9.93 15.39 10.53
CA LYS A 75 -10.81 16.50 10.16
C LYS A 75 -10.63 16.88 8.69
N GLU A 76 -9.39 17.01 8.22
CA GLU A 76 -9.08 17.28 6.81
C GLU A 76 -9.53 16.11 5.93
N VAL A 77 -9.26 14.87 6.33
CA VAL A 77 -9.72 13.68 5.61
C VAL A 77 -11.24 13.68 5.44
N ALA A 78 -12.00 13.98 6.50
CA ALA A 78 -13.46 14.04 6.43
C ALA A 78 -13.94 15.18 5.50
N ALA A 79 -13.41 16.39 5.64
CA ALA A 79 -13.78 17.53 4.82
C ALA A 79 -13.48 17.29 3.33
N GLU A 80 -12.34 16.66 3.01
CA GLU A 80 -12.00 16.32 1.64
C GLU A 80 -12.90 15.23 1.06
N LEU A 81 -13.27 14.22 1.85
CA LEU A 81 -14.23 13.20 1.41
C LEU A 81 -15.62 13.78 1.15
N GLU A 82 -16.08 14.71 2.00
CA GLU A 82 -17.33 15.44 1.79
C GLU A 82 -17.29 16.27 0.50
N ALA A 83 -16.17 16.94 0.22
CA ALA A 83 -15.98 17.71 -1.01
C ALA A 83 -16.00 16.81 -2.27
N ILE A 84 -15.36 15.63 -2.21
CA ILE A 84 -15.38 14.66 -3.31
C ILE A 84 -16.82 14.22 -3.59
N GLN A 85 -17.58 13.82 -2.56
CA GLN A 85 -18.98 13.40 -2.71
C GLN A 85 -19.90 14.53 -3.19
N GLY A 86 -19.70 15.75 -2.67
CA GLY A 86 -20.47 16.95 -3.02
C GLY A 86 -20.19 17.50 -4.41
N SER A 87 -19.05 17.17 -5.02
CA SER A 87 -18.69 17.58 -6.39
C SER A 87 -19.58 16.94 -7.48
N SER A 88 -20.43 15.98 -7.12
CA SER A 88 -21.38 15.29 -8.00
C SER A 88 -22.52 16.18 -8.54
N VAL A 89 -22.62 17.44 -8.10
CA VAL A 89 -23.77 18.32 -8.40
C VAL A 89 -23.49 19.34 -9.51
N GLN A 90 -22.27 19.41 -10.08
CA GLN A 90 -21.96 20.36 -11.16
C GLN A 90 -21.38 19.64 -12.38
N ASP A 91 -22.26 19.05 -13.19
CA ASP A 91 -21.97 18.91 -14.61
C ASP A 91 -22.03 20.30 -15.23
N ASN A 92 -20.87 20.84 -15.64
CA ASN A 92 -20.67 21.58 -16.90
C ASN A 92 -19.22 22.05 -17.06
N LEU A 93 -18.58 21.54 -18.12
CA LEU A 93 -17.56 22.17 -18.97
C LEU A 93 -16.15 22.44 -18.40
N GLY A 94 -15.18 21.72 -18.97
CA GLY A 94 -13.82 22.20 -19.17
C GLY A 94 -12.76 21.15 -18.83
N ASP A 95 -12.14 20.59 -19.86
CA ASP A 95 -10.91 19.80 -19.76
C ASP A 95 -9.93 20.47 -18.80
N THR A 96 -9.81 19.92 -17.59
CA THR A 96 -8.83 20.43 -16.62
C THR A 96 -7.62 19.53 -16.71
N GLU A 97 -6.64 20.05 -17.46
CA GLU A 97 -5.30 19.55 -17.60
C GLU A 97 -4.72 19.09 -16.25
N TYR A 98 -4.22 17.85 -16.25
CA TYR A 98 -3.53 17.22 -15.13
C TYR A 98 -2.25 17.99 -14.83
N HIS A 99 -2.36 19.05 -14.03
CA HIS A 99 -1.18 19.70 -13.50
C HIS A 99 -0.64 18.88 -12.33
N SER A 100 0.35 18.04 -12.63
CA SER A 100 1.25 17.47 -11.64
C SER A 100 1.89 18.60 -10.85
N ILE A 101 1.47 18.82 -9.61
CA ILE A 101 2.29 19.60 -8.68
C ILE A 101 3.45 18.72 -8.28
N VAL A 102 4.53 18.80 -9.06
CA VAL A 102 5.86 18.44 -8.61
C VAL A 102 6.45 19.73 -8.03
N ASP A 103 6.52 19.83 -6.70
CA ASP A 103 7.51 20.68 -6.05
C ASP A 103 8.43 19.79 -5.22
N VAL A 104 9.49 19.39 -5.92
CA VAL A 104 10.90 19.34 -5.50
C VAL A 104 11.26 18.49 -4.27
N SER A 105 11.85 17.34 -4.60
CA SER A 105 13.08 16.83 -3.97
C SER A 105 13.10 16.75 -2.45
N GLU A 106 12.43 15.74 -1.90
CA GLU A 106 13.14 14.92 -0.94
C GLU A 106 13.49 13.63 -1.66
N VAL A 107 14.78 13.35 -1.76
CA VAL A 107 15.33 12.07 -2.18
C VAL A 107 14.70 11.01 -1.28
N TYR A 108 13.64 10.36 -1.75
CA TYR A 108 13.10 9.15 -1.13
C TYR A 108 14.08 8.03 -1.45
N ASP A 109 15.13 7.93 -0.64
CA ASP A 109 16.14 6.90 -0.75
C ASP A 109 15.54 5.55 -0.33
N PHE A 110 15.26 4.70 -1.32
CA PHE A 110 14.89 3.29 -1.15
C PHE A 110 15.91 2.51 -0.30
N ALA A 111 17.18 2.96 -0.21
CA ALA A 111 18.18 2.31 0.64
C ALA A 111 17.86 2.42 2.15
N SER A 112 17.02 3.36 2.58
CA SER A 112 16.54 3.43 3.96
C SER A 112 15.55 2.31 4.33
N ILE A 113 14.97 1.60 3.35
CA ILE A 113 14.11 0.42 3.58
C ILE A 113 14.94 -0.87 3.55
N SER A 114 16.02 -0.92 2.76
CA SER A 114 16.91 -2.11 2.71
C SER A 114 17.87 -2.22 3.89
N GLY A 115 18.06 -1.17 4.69
CA GLY A 115 19.07 -1.11 5.75
C GLY A 115 18.70 -1.77 7.09
N SER A 116 17.49 -2.33 7.27
CA SER A 116 17.10 -2.93 8.55
C SER A 116 16.21 -4.18 8.43
N ILE A 117 16.45 -5.00 7.40
CA ILE A 117 16.01 -6.40 7.44
C ILE A 117 17.24 -7.25 7.69
N CYS A 118 17.65 -7.33 8.96
CA CYS A 118 18.40 -8.48 9.43
C CYS A 118 17.47 -9.70 9.31
N PHE A 119 17.56 -10.41 8.19
CA PHE A 119 17.10 -11.80 8.11
C PHE A 119 18.07 -12.60 8.98
N ASP A 120 17.71 -12.82 10.25
CA ASP A 120 18.29 -13.93 11.00
C ASP A 120 17.90 -15.20 10.24
N ASN A 121 18.86 -15.73 9.47
CA ASN A 121 18.72 -17.02 8.82
C ASN A 121 18.44 -18.04 9.92
N ILE A 122 17.22 -18.57 9.93
CA ILE A 122 16.86 -19.77 10.68
C ILE A 122 17.82 -20.86 10.21
N LYS A 123 18.86 -21.14 11.01
CA LYS A 123 19.59 -22.41 10.90
C LYS A 123 18.59 -23.51 11.23
N THR A 124 18.11 -24.18 10.21
CA THR A 124 17.44 -25.46 10.30
C THR A 124 18.48 -26.49 10.76
N SER A 125 18.59 -26.74 12.07
CA SER A 125 19.11 -28.02 12.54
C SER A 125 17.95 -29.01 12.58
N SER A 126 17.84 -29.82 11.53
CA SER A 126 16.95 -30.98 11.48
C SER A 126 17.27 -31.92 12.64
N SER A 127 16.30 -32.12 13.52
CA SER A 127 16.27 -33.24 14.45
C SER A 127 15.91 -34.52 13.68
N SER A 128 16.74 -35.54 13.78
CA SER A 128 16.35 -36.92 13.50
C SER A 128 17.11 -37.83 14.45
N ASP A 129 16.37 -38.39 15.41
CA ASP A 129 16.78 -39.44 16.32
C ASP A 129 17.23 -40.70 15.56
N ALA A 130 18.38 -41.25 15.94
CA ALA A 130 18.73 -42.65 15.72
C ALA A 130 19.77 -43.09 16.78
N ASP A 131 19.32 -43.87 17.76
CA ASP A 131 20.15 -44.74 18.59
C ASP A 131 20.70 -45.90 17.73
N PRO A 132 21.94 -46.37 17.96
CA PRO A 132 22.07 -47.62 18.74
C PRO A 132 23.33 -47.75 19.63
N LEU A 133 23.10 -48.28 20.83
CA LEU A 133 23.78 -49.40 21.53
C LEU A 133 25.25 -49.76 21.16
N PHE A 134 26.20 -49.66 22.11
CA PHE A 134 26.87 -50.80 22.80
C PHE A 134 28.10 -50.37 23.68
N SER A 135 28.13 -50.91 24.92
CA SER A 135 29.25 -51.23 25.86
C SER A 135 30.40 -50.25 26.12
N ALA A 136 30.62 -49.75 27.35
CA ALA A 136 31.06 -50.41 28.60
C ALA A 136 32.59 -50.64 28.75
N LYS A 137 33.15 -49.97 29.78
CA LYS A 137 34.35 -50.27 30.60
C LYS A 137 35.71 -50.36 29.90
N SER A 138 36.68 -49.55 30.32
CA SER A 138 37.54 -49.72 31.51
C SER A 138 38.31 -48.43 31.80
#